data_AF-A0A1Y6BFY9-F1
#
_entry.id   AF-A0A1Y6BFY9-F1
#
_cell.length_a   1.000
_cell.length_b   1.000
_cell.length_c   1.000
_cell.angle_alpha   90.00
_cell.angle_beta   90.00
_cell.angle_gamma   90.00
#
_symmetry.space_group_name_H-M   'P 1'
#
loop_
_entity.id
_entity.type
_entity.pdbx_description
1 polymer ?
#
loop_
_entity_poly.entity_id
_entity_poly.type
_entity_poly.pdbx_seq_one_letter_code
_entity_poly.pdbx_strand_id
1 'polypeptide(L)'
;MAKTLSGIVIEGGVKSIEEIEYLLNCKLYPPEDKGLTSCCSIYFLKDAVFIEVLSELPSEPIGVREGTCLSFVLSGSTDAYSINYCEKTTLLKGFKSLGGERFEEYGMFPVAVDDYSLILETIKKIIGQDIYKCIDEHIPKRYVLEYSGIGVTTPVSNKEAFRKEQLNSDIVESTIAVPADTSESDNLFHQLLSKDVSKVLKTLLQINDSQINAHAITYIHVLSRFHADMKVRREAKKLFKTFAGDSLWRQVESAWEDKHRNIQGYHEKKEYYEHADLDANEYFLFAYVNRRNFFSVKPLKGMYNVYSSMLNNKDDIQNVFECYGSAVENIPEKISTLDHIRVAKFNSTANLNLSRAIEHLSLLPNLHNLVLFAVEFKVIPIEINTLKHLVRLQLYENGLSTLSKDLYLPSLNVLVIEFNDIAELDFNSFPNVNTLCVDYRYKPGAILFKNVKNAFSVVSGKETIEEVNPAHFE
;
A
#
# COMPACT_ATOMS: atom_id res chain seq x y z
N MET A 1 11.64 -25.65 -2.51
CA MET A 1 11.61 -24.42 -1.66
C MET A 1 11.52 -23.26 -2.62
N ALA A 2 10.37 -22.59 -2.72
CA ALA A 2 10.20 -21.51 -3.68
C ALA A 2 10.52 -20.18 -2.98
N LYS A 3 11.66 -19.59 -3.34
CA LYS A 3 12.00 -18.19 -3.03
C LYS A 3 11.08 -17.32 -3.88
N THR A 4 10.50 -16.26 -3.33
CA THR A 4 9.81 -15.27 -4.17
C THR A 4 10.85 -14.63 -5.09
N LEU A 5 10.62 -14.70 -6.39
CA LEU A 5 11.55 -14.26 -7.42
C LEU A 5 10.86 -13.27 -8.35
N SER A 6 11.38 -12.04 -8.39
CA SER A 6 10.94 -11.00 -9.30
C SER A 6 12.06 -10.65 -10.25
N GLY A 7 11.76 -10.50 -11.53
CA GLY A 7 12.81 -10.17 -12.48
C GLY A 7 12.34 -9.89 -13.90
N ILE A 8 13.32 -9.43 -14.69
CA ILE A 8 13.18 -9.12 -16.11
C ILE A 8 14.19 -9.97 -16.87
N VAL A 9 13.74 -10.63 -17.93
CA VAL A 9 14.62 -11.26 -18.91
C VAL A 9 14.51 -10.48 -20.21
N ILE A 10 15.64 -10.01 -20.72
CA ILE A 10 15.73 -9.40 -22.05
C ILE A 10 16.36 -10.46 -22.97
N GLU A 11 15.63 -10.83 -24.02
CA GLU A 11 16.11 -11.76 -25.04
C GLU A 11 16.93 -11.01 -26.10
N GLY A 12 18.06 -11.59 -26.51
CA GLY A 12 18.96 -11.01 -27.50
C GLY A 12 20.20 -10.36 -26.88
N GLY A 13 21.27 -10.31 -27.66
CA GLY A 13 22.65 -10.03 -27.22
C GLY A 13 22.95 -8.62 -26.73
N VAL A 14 22.22 -8.17 -25.72
CA VAL A 14 22.48 -6.95 -24.93
C VAL A 14 23.83 -7.11 -24.22
N LYS A 15 24.76 -6.19 -24.47
CA LYS A 15 26.16 -6.30 -24.02
C LYS A 15 26.61 -5.17 -23.11
N SER A 16 25.79 -4.14 -22.92
CA SER A 16 26.14 -2.95 -22.15
C SER A 16 25.03 -2.50 -21.21
N ILE A 17 25.39 -1.70 -20.20
CA ILE A 17 24.42 -1.13 -19.25
C ILE A 17 23.60 -0.04 -19.92
N GLU A 18 24.22 0.73 -20.79
CA GLU A 18 23.60 1.78 -21.59
C GLU A 18 22.49 1.22 -22.49
N GLU A 19 22.70 0.03 -23.07
CA GLU A 19 21.66 -0.68 -23.79
C GLU A 19 20.50 -1.09 -22.88
N ILE A 20 20.77 -1.60 -21.67
CA ILE A 20 19.70 -1.94 -20.71
C ILE A 20 18.91 -0.70 -20.29
N GLU A 21 19.60 0.39 -19.96
CA GLU A 21 18.99 1.68 -19.61
C GLU A 21 18.08 2.20 -20.73
N TYR A 22 18.55 2.12 -21.98
CA TYR A 22 17.78 2.51 -23.15
C TYR A 22 16.56 1.61 -23.34
N LEU A 23 16.75 0.29 -23.26
CA LEU A 23 15.70 -0.70 -23.49
C LEU A 23 14.61 -0.62 -22.43
N LEU A 24 14.95 -0.37 -21.17
CA LEU A 24 14.00 -0.33 -20.05
C LEU A 24 13.58 1.09 -19.65
N ASN A 25 14.08 2.12 -20.34
CA ASN A 25 13.87 3.52 -19.99
C ASN A 25 14.17 3.82 -18.50
N CYS A 26 15.27 3.28 -18.02
CA CYS A 26 15.72 3.40 -16.64
C CYS A 26 17.14 3.96 -16.57
N LYS A 27 17.60 4.22 -15.34
CA LYS A 27 18.99 4.52 -15.03
C LYS A 27 19.52 3.47 -14.06
N LEU A 28 20.75 3.01 -14.32
CA LEU A 28 21.44 1.99 -13.57
C LEU A 28 22.74 2.56 -13.03
N TYR A 29 22.78 2.78 -11.71
CA TYR A 29 23.96 3.30 -11.05
C TYR A 29 24.73 2.17 -10.36
N PRO A 30 26.08 2.22 -10.33
CA PRO A 30 26.83 1.38 -9.42
C PRO A 30 26.34 1.64 -7.97
N PRO A 31 26.27 0.61 -7.12
CA PRO A 31 25.86 0.79 -5.74
C PRO A 31 26.93 1.59 -4.99
N GLU A 32 26.67 2.88 -4.74
CA GLU A 32 27.44 3.73 -3.82
C GLU A 32 26.73 3.74 -2.47
N ASP A 33 27.20 2.98 -1.46
CA ASP A 33 26.88 3.03 0.00
C ASP A 33 25.47 3.49 0.48
N LYS A 34 24.48 3.48 -0.40
CA LYS A 34 23.10 3.91 -0.23
C LYS A 34 22.22 2.68 -0.32
N GLY A 35 21.20 2.65 0.54
CA GLY A 35 20.45 1.48 0.97
C GLY A 35 19.97 0.52 -0.13
N LEU A 36 19.83 -0.74 0.27
CA LEU A 36 19.54 -1.92 -0.54
C LEU A 36 18.13 -1.97 -1.19
N THR A 37 17.28 -0.97 -0.98
CA THR A 37 15.85 -1.02 -1.37
C THR A 37 15.59 -0.80 -2.86
N SER A 38 16.60 -0.39 -3.63
CA SER A 38 16.50 -0.18 -5.09
C SER A 38 17.56 -0.96 -5.88
N CYS A 39 18.14 -2.01 -5.26
CA CYS A 39 19.20 -2.79 -5.87
C CYS A 39 18.65 -3.93 -6.75
N CYS A 40 19.18 -4.05 -7.98
CA CYS A 40 18.98 -5.19 -8.86
C CYS A 40 20.30 -5.93 -9.12
N SER A 41 20.21 -7.23 -9.33
CA SER A 41 21.32 -8.09 -9.75
C SER A 41 21.19 -8.38 -11.24
N ILE A 42 22.15 -7.92 -12.04
CA ILE A 42 22.17 -8.12 -13.49
C ILE A 42 23.14 -9.25 -13.85
N TYR A 43 22.59 -10.27 -14.49
CA TYR A 43 23.27 -11.45 -15.02
C TYR A 43 23.37 -11.31 -16.54
N PHE A 44 24.57 -11.08 -17.04
CA PHE A 44 24.85 -11.11 -18.48
C PHE A 44 25.05 -12.57 -18.90
N LEU A 45 24.09 -13.12 -19.63
CA LEU A 45 24.13 -14.47 -20.14
C LEU A 45 24.53 -14.45 -21.62
N LYS A 46 24.72 -15.64 -22.20
CA LYS A 46 25.21 -15.78 -23.57
C LYS A 46 24.29 -15.12 -24.59
N ASP A 47 22.98 -15.35 -24.47
CA ASP A 47 21.96 -14.95 -25.45
C ASP A 47 20.82 -14.12 -24.81
N ALA A 48 20.96 -13.76 -23.53
CA ALA A 48 19.97 -13.00 -22.77
C ALA A 48 20.62 -12.20 -21.64
N VAL A 49 19.89 -11.23 -21.10
CA VAL A 49 20.22 -10.59 -19.83
C VAL A 49 19.10 -10.90 -18.84
N PHE A 50 19.47 -11.42 -17.68
CA PHE A 50 18.54 -11.62 -16.57
C PHE A 50 18.79 -10.56 -15.50
N ILE A 51 17.73 -9.88 -15.08
CA ILE A 51 17.76 -8.84 -14.04
C ILE A 51 16.88 -9.36 -12.90
N GLU A 52 17.50 -9.80 -11.80
CA GLU A 52 16.78 -10.10 -10.56
C GLU A 52 16.52 -8.78 -9.83
N VAL A 53 15.26 -8.49 -9.57
CA VAL A 53 14.83 -7.28 -8.89
C VAL A 53 14.41 -7.67 -7.46
N LEU A 54 15.00 -7.03 -6.46
CA LEU A 54 14.74 -7.33 -5.05
C LEU A 54 13.44 -6.68 -4.52
N SER A 55 12.77 -5.87 -5.34
CA SER A 55 11.45 -5.25 -5.10
C SER A 55 10.39 -5.80 -6.08
N GLU A 56 9.11 -5.69 -5.74
CA GLU A 56 8.04 -6.02 -6.69
C GLU A 56 8.11 -5.10 -7.91
N LEU A 57 8.10 -5.68 -9.11
CA LEU A 57 7.92 -4.91 -10.33
C LEU A 57 6.51 -4.30 -10.32
N PRO A 58 6.33 -3.06 -10.83
CA PRO A 58 4.98 -2.61 -11.17
C PRO A 58 4.34 -3.65 -12.09
N SER A 59 3.05 -3.92 -11.89
CA SER A 59 2.31 -4.98 -12.62
C SER A 59 2.25 -4.77 -14.14
N GLU A 60 2.80 -3.65 -14.64
CA GLU A 60 2.84 -3.26 -16.03
C GLU A 60 4.30 -3.06 -16.50
N PRO A 61 4.62 -3.50 -17.72
CA PRO A 61 5.95 -3.34 -18.32
C PRO A 61 6.15 -1.88 -18.77
N ILE A 62 6.11 -0.93 -17.82
CA ILE A 62 6.37 0.47 -18.10
C ILE A 62 7.86 0.63 -18.41
N GLY A 63 8.18 1.11 -19.61
CA GLY A 63 9.53 1.54 -19.97
C GLY A 63 10.22 0.75 -21.09
N VAL A 64 9.63 -0.33 -21.62
CA VAL A 64 10.32 -1.13 -22.66
C VAL A 64 10.27 -0.42 -24.02
N ARG A 65 11.40 0.16 -24.47
CA ARG A 65 11.46 0.94 -25.71
C ARG A 65 11.82 0.11 -26.94
N GLU A 66 12.59 -0.96 -26.81
CA GLU A 66 12.97 -1.87 -27.90
C GLU A 66 13.25 -3.29 -27.34
N GLY A 67 13.28 -4.32 -28.21
CA GLY A 67 13.65 -5.69 -27.83
C GLY A 67 12.53 -6.54 -27.21
N THR A 68 12.77 -7.84 -27.09
CA THR A 68 11.83 -8.79 -26.49
C THR A 68 12.13 -8.93 -25.00
N CYS A 69 11.12 -8.73 -24.16
CA CYS A 69 11.25 -8.68 -22.71
C CYS A 69 10.20 -9.58 -22.04
N LEU A 70 10.65 -10.40 -21.09
CA LEU A 70 9.78 -11.18 -20.20
C LEU A 70 9.95 -10.64 -18.77
N SER A 71 8.94 -9.97 -18.24
CA SER A 71 8.87 -9.61 -16.82
C SER A 71 8.08 -10.64 -16.05
N PHE A 72 8.54 -11.06 -14.88
CA PHE A 72 7.84 -12.05 -14.08
C PHE A 72 7.97 -11.83 -12.58
N VAL A 73 6.99 -12.35 -11.85
CA VAL A 73 6.99 -12.51 -10.40
C VAL A 73 6.52 -13.93 -10.09
N LEU A 74 7.36 -14.70 -9.42
CA LEU A 74 7.05 -16.04 -8.92
C LEU A 74 6.93 -15.96 -7.40
N SER A 75 5.75 -16.19 -6.83
CA SER A 75 5.61 -16.32 -5.38
C SER A 75 6.20 -17.64 -4.89
N GLY A 76 6.67 -17.63 -3.65
CA GLY A 76 6.98 -18.86 -2.92
C GLY A 76 5.77 -19.77 -2.65
N SER A 77 4.55 -19.24 -2.77
CA SER A 77 3.31 -20.02 -2.81
C SER A 77 2.97 -20.38 -4.26
N THR A 78 2.43 -21.57 -4.48
CA THR A 78 2.05 -22.06 -5.83
C THR A 78 0.95 -21.26 -6.53
N ASP A 79 0.44 -20.26 -5.83
CA ASP A 79 -0.89 -19.70 -5.98
C ASP A 79 -0.86 -18.22 -6.46
N ALA A 80 0.32 -17.64 -6.64
CA ALA A 80 0.47 -16.24 -7.07
C ALA A 80 1.67 -16.05 -8.00
N TYR A 81 1.41 -15.82 -9.29
CA TYR A 81 2.44 -15.48 -10.26
C TYR A 81 1.91 -14.54 -11.33
N SER A 82 2.80 -13.74 -11.90
CA SER A 82 2.53 -12.88 -13.06
C SER A 82 3.67 -13.01 -14.06
N ILE A 83 3.36 -13.07 -15.35
CA ILE A 83 4.34 -12.97 -16.44
C ILE A 83 3.76 -12.07 -17.51
N ASN A 84 4.57 -11.14 -17.99
CA ASN A 84 4.29 -10.38 -19.19
C ASN A 84 5.43 -10.61 -20.18
N TYR A 85 5.09 -11.07 -21.37
CA TYR A 85 5.97 -11.16 -22.52
C TYR A 85 5.65 -10.03 -23.48
N CYS A 86 6.61 -9.16 -23.70
CA CYS A 86 6.51 -7.98 -24.53
C CYS A 86 7.50 -8.05 -25.67
N GLU A 87 7.08 -7.62 -26.85
CA GLU A 87 8.00 -7.30 -27.95
C GLU A 87 7.94 -5.80 -28.17
N LYS A 88 9.06 -5.13 -27.91
CA LYS A 88 9.16 -3.67 -27.82
C LYS A 88 8.18 -3.13 -26.76
N THR A 89 7.39 -2.12 -27.10
CA THR A 89 6.34 -1.55 -26.24
C THR A 89 5.04 -2.37 -26.24
N THR A 90 4.96 -3.47 -26.98
CA THR A 90 3.71 -4.21 -27.21
C THR A 90 3.68 -5.47 -26.35
N LEU A 91 2.68 -5.57 -25.46
CA LEU A 91 2.40 -6.79 -24.73
C LEU A 91 1.88 -7.86 -25.71
N LEU A 92 2.62 -8.96 -25.85
CA LEU A 92 2.24 -10.07 -26.72
C LEU A 92 1.54 -11.18 -25.93
N LYS A 93 1.96 -11.44 -24.69
CA LYS A 93 1.37 -12.51 -23.86
C LYS A 93 1.43 -12.15 -22.38
N GLY A 94 0.30 -12.25 -21.70
CA GLY A 94 0.21 -12.12 -20.24
C GLY A 94 -0.30 -13.40 -19.61
N PHE A 95 0.31 -13.82 -18.50
CA PHE A 95 -0.18 -14.90 -17.66
C PHE A 95 -0.27 -14.44 -16.22
N LYS A 96 -1.42 -14.71 -15.58
CA LYS A 96 -1.61 -14.40 -14.18
C LYS A 96 -2.50 -15.46 -13.53
N SER A 97 -2.08 -15.95 -12.37
CA SER A 97 -2.84 -16.86 -11.49
C SER A 97 -2.51 -16.50 -10.03
N LEU A 98 -3.38 -16.52 -9.03
CA LEU A 98 -4.84 -16.65 -8.94
C LEU A 98 -5.57 -15.30 -8.95
N GLY A 99 -6.79 -15.28 -9.49
CA GLY A 99 -7.87 -14.33 -9.14
C GLY A 99 -7.87 -12.96 -9.84
N GLY A 100 -6.93 -12.70 -10.74
CA GLY A 100 -6.98 -11.55 -11.64
C GLY A 100 -7.90 -11.81 -12.83
N GLU A 101 -8.41 -10.76 -13.46
CA GLU A 101 -8.54 -10.80 -14.90
C GLU A 101 -7.59 -9.77 -15.50
N ARG A 102 -6.76 -10.22 -16.43
CA ARG A 102 -6.95 -9.77 -17.82
C ARG A 102 -6.41 -10.80 -18.81
N PHE A 103 -7.30 -11.22 -19.70
CA PHE A 103 -6.99 -11.80 -21.00
C PHE A 103 -7.16 -10.69 -22.05
N GLU A 104 -6.20 -10.59 -22.95
CA GLU A 104 -6.33 -10.21 -24.37
C GLU A 104 -4.96 -10.53 -25.00
N GLU A 105 -4.76 -11.71 -25.59
CA GLU A 105 -5.21 -12.25 -26.90
C GLU A 105 -4.42 -11.74 -28.10
N TYR A 106 -3.31 -12.41 -28.42
CA TYR A 106 -3.03 -12.87 -29.78
C TYR A 106 -2.41 -14.28 -29.71
N GLY A 107 -3.18 -15.30 -30.09
CA GLY A 107 -2.70 -16.68 -30.29
C GLY A 107 -3.29 -17.71 -29.32
N MET A 108 -3.96 -18.71 -29.88
CA MET A 108 -4.79 -19.72 -29.22
C MET A 108 -4.19 -20.41 -27.98
N PHE A 109 -5.11 -20.76 -27.07
CA PHE A 109 -5.10 -21.69 -25.94
C PHE A 109 -5.08 -21.05 -24.53
N PRO A 110 -6.24 -21.06 -23.82
CA PRO A 110 -6.26 -20.88 -22.37
C PRO A 110 -5.78 -22.19 -21.73
N VAL A 111 -4.58 -22.19 -21.16
CA VAL A 111 -4.17 -23.26 -20.25
C VAL A 111 -4.36 -22.69 -18.84
N ALA A 112 -5.37 -23.18 -18.13
CA ALA A 112 -5.38 -23.07 -16.68
C ALA A 112 -4.14 -23.83 -16.19
N VAL A 113 -3.09 -23.11 -15.80
CA VAL A 113 -1.86 -23.74 -15.33
C VAL A 113 -1.91 -23.76 -13.80
N ASP A 114 -2.27 -24.91 -13.26
CA ASP A 114 -2.18 -25.20 -11.81
C ASP A 114 -0.72 -25.38 -11.35
N ASP A 115 0.25 -25.15 -12.25
CA ASP A 115 1.69 -25.34 -12.03
C ASP A 115 2.53 -24.31 -12.85
N TYR A 116 3.47 -23.62 -12.22
CA TYR A 116 4.39 -22.67 -12.88
C TYR A 116 5.51 -23.37 -13.67
N SER A 117 5.48 -24.70 -13.84
CA SER A 117 6.39 -25.45 -14.72
C SER A 117 6.48 -24.88 -16.14
N LEU A 118 5.37 -24.44 -16.76
CA LEU A 118 5.39 -23.81 -18.10
C LEU A 118 6.13 -22.47 -18.10
N ILE A 119 6.02 -21.73 -17.00
CA ILE A 119 6.65 -20.43 -16.78
C ILE A 119 8.16 -20.61 -16.68
N LEU A 120 8.58 -21.53 -15.81
CA LEU A 120 9.98 -21.87 -15.60
C LEU A 120 10.62 -22.41 -16.88
N GLU A 121 9.90 -23.24 -17.64
CA GLU A 121 10.36 -23.70 -18.96
C GLU A 121 10.47 -22.57 -19.99
N THR A 122 9.56 -21.58 -19.96
CA THR A 122 9.64 -20.41 -20.85
C THR A 122 10.86 -19.56 -20.51
N ILE A 123 11.06 -19.25 -19.23
CA ILE A 123 12.23 -18.51 -18.75
C ILE A 123 13.50 -19.27 -19.16
N LYS A 124 13.55 -20.58 -18.91
CA LYS A 124 14.67 -21.46 -19.26
C LYS A 124 14.99 -21.49 -20.75
N LYS A 125 13.98 -21.42 -21.63
CA LYS A 125 14.20 -21.32 -23.08
C LYS A 125 14.88 -20.00 -23.47
N ILE A 126 14.56 -18.91 -22.80
CA ILE A 126 15.14 -17.59 -23.08
C ILE A 126 16.55 -17.49 -22.50
N ILE A 127 16.74 -17.86 -21.23
CA ILE A 127 18.04 -17.74 -20.55
C ILE A 127 19.00 -18.90 -20.87
N GLY A 128 18.51 -19.98 -21.49
CA GLY A 128 19.26 -21.18 -21.86
C GLY A 128 19.49 -22.21 -20.73
N GLN A 129 19.05 -21.93 -19.50
CA GLN A 129 19.26 -22.78 -18.33
C GLN A 129 18.18 -22.59 -17.26
N ASP A 130 18.18 -23.39 -16.20
CA ASP A 130 17.26 -23.18 -15.08
C ASP A 130 17.57 -21.86 -14.36
N ILE A 131 16.54 -21.09 -14.01
CA ILE A 131 16.74 -19.75 -13.44
C ILE A 131 17.37 -19.77 -12.05
N TYR A 132 17.06 -20.79 -11.24
CA TYR A 132 17.69 -20.93 -9.92
C TYR A 132 19.16 -21.33 -10.08
N LYS A 133 19.47 -22.23 -11.01
CA LYS A 133 20.87 -22.53 -11.36
C LYS A 133 21.62 -21.31 -11.89
N CYS A 134 20.95 -20.45 -12.66
CA CYS A 134 21.54 -19.20 -13.13
C CYS A 134 22.00 -18.32 -11.96
N ILE A 135 21.14 -18.15 -10.96
CA ILE A 135 21.42 -17.37 -9.75
C ILE A 135 22.58 -17.99 -8.95
N ASP A 136 22.65 -19.32 -8.88
CA ASP A 136 23.68 -20.04 -8.11
C ASP A 136 25.05 -20.08 -8.82
N GLU A 137 25.08 -20.21 -10.15
CA GLU A 137 26.30 -20.46 -10.92
C GLU A 137 26.95 -19.19 -11.48
N HIS A 138 26.20 -18.09 -11.61
CA HIS A 138 26.68 -16.85 -12.23
C HIS A 138 26.81 -15.73 -11.20
N ILE A 139 27.92 -14.97 -11.27
CA ILE A 139 28.14 -13.82 -10.40
C ILE A 139 27.45 -12.60 -11.04
N PRO A 140 26.40 -12.02 -10.40
CA PRO A 140 25.75 -10.85 -10.96
C PRO A 140 26.57 -9.58 -10.73
N LYS A 141 26.33 -8.58 -11.57
CA LYS A 141 26.72 -7.19 -11.28
C LYS A 141 25.55 -6.49 -10.59
N ARG A 142 25.83 -5.84 -9.46
CA ARG A 142 24.80 -5.09 -8.71
C ARG A 142 24.71 -3.66 -9.22
N TYR A 143 23.47 -3.18 -9.31
CA TYR A 143 23.15 -1.81 -9.66
C TYR A 143 21.98 -1.30 -8.82
N VAL A 144 21.90 0.01 -8.66
CA VAL A 144 20.71 0.72 -8.20
C VAL A 144 19.89 1.07 -9.44
N LEU A 145 18.64 0.59 -9.48
CA LEU A 145 17.69 0.83 -10.57
C LEU A 145 16.80 2.04 -10.22
N GLU A 146 16.89 3.10 -11.02
CA GLU A 146 16.01 4.26 -10.96
C GLU A 146 15.15 4.32 -12.22
N TYR A 147 13.82 4.27 -12.06
CA TYR A 147 12.91 4.46 -13.19
C TYR A 147 12.80 5.95 -13.49
N SER A 148 13.12 6.35 -14.72
CA SER A 148 12.86 7.71 -15.17
C SER A 148 11.36 7.87 -15.36
N GLY A 149 10.68 8.49 -14.40
CA GLY A 149 9.29 8.91 -14.54
C GLY A 149 9.16 9.95 -15.66
N ILE A 150 9.00 9.50 -16.90
CA ILE A 150 8.62 10.36 -18.02
C ILE A 150 7.17 10.05 -18.34
N GLY A 151 6.31 11.04 -18.09
CA GLY A 151 4.95 11.06 -18.63
C GLY A 151 4.99 10.87 -20.14
N VAL A 152 4.36 9.81 -20.63
CA VAL A 152 4.14 9.63 -22.06
C VAL A 152 3.01 10.55 -22.46
N THR A 153 3.37 11.63 -23.15
CA THR A 153 2.51 12.26 -24.14
C THR A 153 2.00 11.18 -25.09
N THR A 154 0.70 10.91 -25.04
CA THR A 154 0.02 10.09 -26.03
C THR A 154 0.23 10.70 -27.43
N PRO A 155 0.44 9.89 -28.47
CA PRO A 155 0.25 10.37 -29.83
C PRO A 155 -1.21 10.76 -29.96
N VAL A 156 -1.45 12.06 -30.14
CA VAL A 156 -2.73 12.60 -30.54
C VAL A 156 -3.10 11.92 -31.86
N SER A 157 -4.03 10.97 -31.80
CA SER A 157 -4.81 10.66 -32.99
C SER A 157 -5.78 11.82 -33.17
N ASN A 158 -5.66 12.50 -34.31
CA ASN A 158 -6.51 13.60 -34.71
C ASN A 158 -7.99 13.25 -34.51
N LYS A 159 -8.61 13.81 -33.47
CA LYS A 159 -10.03 14.17 -33.47
C LYS A 159 -10.18 15.55 -32.84
N GLU A 160 -10.22 16.49 -33.77
CA GLU A 160 -10.93 17.78 -33.73
C GLU A 160 -10.78 18.67 -32.50
N ALA A 161 -10.10 19.78 -32.76
CA ALA A 161 -10.01 20.96 -31.94
C ALA A 161 -11.36 21.36 -31.32
N PHE A 162 -11.41 21.39 -29.99
CA PHE A 162 -12.14 22.42 -29.27
C PHE A 162 -11.15 23.30 -28.52
N ARG A 163 -11.29 24.60 -28.77
CA ARG A 163 -10.38 25.68 -28.40
C ARG A 163 -10.02 25.65 -26.92
N LYS A 164 -8.71 25.67 -26.64
CA LYS A 164 -8.17 26.25 -25.41
C LYS A 164 -8.46 27.76 -25.48
N GLU A 165 -9.55 28.19 -24.86
CA GLU A 165 -9.61 29.56 -24.37
C GLU A 165 -8.70 29.64 -23.16
N GLN A 166 -7.60 30.37 -23.36
CA GLN A 166 -6.80 30.93 -22.30
C GLN A 166 -7.71 31.91 -21.54
N LEU A 167 -8.35 31.46 -20.47
CA LEU A 167 -8.95 32.36 -19.51
C LEU A 167 -7.90 32.66 -18.44
N ASN A 168 -7.31 33.86 -18.54
CA ASN A 168 -6.89 34.56 -17.33
C ASN A 168 -8.12 34.68 -16.43
N SER A 169 -7.99 34.33 -15.15
CA SER A 169 -8.42 35.19 -14.05
C SER A 169 -8.27 34.44 -12.74
N ASP A 170 -7.89 35.21 -11.73
CA ASP A 170 -7.99 34.92 -10.31
C ASP A 170 -9.42 34.52 -9.91
N ILE A 171 -9.88 33.33 -10.32
CA ILE A 171 -11.05 32.70 -9.73
C ILE A 171 -10.53 31.96 -8.50
N VAL A 172 -10.53 32.67 -7.37
CA VAL A 172 -10.55 32.00 -6.07
C VAL A 172 -11.88 31.24 -6.03
N GLU A 173 -11.88 29.99 -6.47
CA GLU A 173 -13.00 29.09 -6.14
C GLU A 173 -13.12 29.09 -4.62
N SER A 174 -14.31 29.45 -4.12
CA SER A 174 -14.58 29.39 -2.70
C SER A 174 -14.47 27.92 -2.28
N THR A 175 -13.45 27.61 -1.48
CA THR A 175 -13.27 26.27 -0.91
C THR A 175 -14.49 25.90 -0.08
N ILE A 176 -14.96 24.66 -0.23
CA ILE A 176 -16.05 24.12 0.60
C ILE A 176 -15.56 24.14 2.05
N ALA A 177 -16.33 24.79 2.92
CA ALA A 177 -15.92 24.98 4.31
C ALA A 177 -15.84 23.65 5.06
N VAL A 178 -14.79 23.50 5.88
CA VAL A 178 -14.74 22.48 6.92
C VAL A 178 -15.76 22.86 8.00
N PRO A 179 -16.63 21.94 8.44
CA PRO A 179 -17.66 22.26 9.43
C PRO A 179 -17.03 22.60 10.79
N ALA A 180 -17.47 23.70 11.40
CA ALA A 180 -17.03 24.08 12.75
C ALA A 180 -17.64 23.18 13.85
N ASP A 181 -18.84 22.64 13.61
CA ASP A 181 -19.52 21.64 14.43
C ASP A 181 -19.77 20.40 13.57
N THR A 182 -19.28 19.25 14.02
CA THR A 182 -19.37 17.99 13.28
C THR A 182 -20.69 17.26 13.49
N SER A 183 -21.53 17.67 14.44
CA SER A 183 -22.73 16.92 14.86
C SER A 183 -23.68 16.56 13.69
N GLU A 184 -23.90 17.49 12.76
CA GLU A 184 -24.74 17.24 11.59
C GLU A 184 -24.08 16.27 10.60
N SER A 185 -22.79 16.48 10.32
CA SER A 185 -22.00 15.59 9.45
C SER A 185 -21.87 14.18 10.05
N ASP A 186 -21.77 14.05 11.37
CA ASP A 186 -21.68 12.78 12.08
C ASP A 186 -23.01 12.01 11.99
N ASN A 187 -24.14 12.70 12.12
CA ASN A 187 -25.46 12.11 11.86
C ASN A 187 -25.57 11.65 10.40
N LEU A 188 -25.12 12.48 9.44
CA LEU A 188 -25.11 12.11 8.02
C LEU A 188 -24.25 10.86 7.77
N PHE A 189 -23.06 10.78 8.36
CA PHE A 189 -22.19 9.61 8.33
C PHE A 189 -22.96 8.35 8.74
N HIS A 190 -23.62 8.37 9.90
CA HIS A 190 -24.37 7.19 10.38
C HIS A 190 -25.57 6.82 9.50
N GLN A 191 -26.30 7.81 8.98
CA GLN A 191 -27.43 7.56 8.07
C GLN A 191 -26.97 6.91 6.76
N LEU A 192 -25.86 7.39 6.20
CA LEU A 192 -25.31 6.88 4.94
C LEU A 192 -24.61 5.53 5.07
N LEU A 193 -24.24 5.09 6.28
CA LEU A 193 -23.73 3.74 6.55
C LEU A 193 -24.82 2.67 6.73
N SER A 194 -26.10 3.05 6.61
CA SER A 194 -27.22 2.11 6.73
C SER A 194 -27.10 0.94 5.75
N LYS A 195 -27.30 -0.30 6.25
CA LYS A 195 -27.41 -1.50 5.39
C LYS A 195 -28.68 -1.50 4.52
N ASP A 196 -29.68 -0.70 4.88
CA ASP A 196 -30.90 -0.51 4.09
C ASP A 196 -30.64 0.51 2.98
N VAL A 197 -30.49 -0.01 1.76
CA VAL A 197 -30.26 0.76 0.53
C VAL A 197 -31.34 1.84 0.31
N SER A 198 -32.59 1.56 0.67
CA SER A 198 -33.69 2.52 0.49
C SER A 198 -33.54 3.72 1.42
N LYS A 199 -33.05 3.51 2.64
CA LYS A 199 -32.73 4.60 3.58
C LYS A 199 -31.58 5.44 3.06
N VAL A 200 -30.49 4.81 2.59
CA VAL A 200 -29.34 5.54 2.03
C VAL A 200 -29.76 6.41 0.83
N LEU A 201 -30.56 5.85 -0.10
CA LEU A 201 -31.09 6.61 -1.23
C LEU A 201 -31.98 7.77 -0.78
N LYS A 202 -32.86 7.55 0.20
CA LYS A 202 -33.72 8.61 0.74
C LYS A 202 -32.89 9.72 1.38
N THR A 203 -31.87 9.39 2.16
CA THR A 203 -30.95 10.35 2.77
C THR A 203 -30.24 11.17 1.69
N LEU A 204 -29.65 10.53 0.68
CA LEU A 204 -29.01 11.23 -0.43
C LEU A 204 -29.94 12.23 -1.13
N LEU A 205 -31.19 11.84 -1.40
CA LEU A 205 -32.19 12.69 -2.06
C LEU A 205 -32.66 13.89 -1.20
N GLN A 206 -32.38 13.87 0.11
CA GLN A 206 -32.76 14.94 1.04
C GLN A 206 -31.63 15.95 1.29
N ILE A 207 -30.39 15.62 0.88
CA ILE A 207 -29.25 16.52 0.98
C ILE A 207 -29.50 17.74 0.09
N ASN A 208 -29.34 18.92 0.68
CA ASN A 208 -29.46 20.21 0.01
C ASN A 208 -28.24 21.10 0.33
N ASP A 209 -28.14 22.24 -0.35
CA ASP A 209 -27.00 23.16 -0.32
C ASP A 209 -26.55 23.54 1.10
N SER A 210 -27.48 23.68 2.06
CA SER A 210 -27.13 24.09 3.43
C SER A 210 -26.36 23.03 4.21
N GLN A 211 -26.40 21.77 3.77
CA GLN A 211 -25.74 20.65 4.43
C GLN A 211 -24.39 20.30 3.79
N ILE A 212 -24.03 20.97 2.70
CA ILE A 212 -22.78 20.71 1.98
C ILE A 212 -21.63 21.42 2.67
N ASN A 213 -20.75 20.60 3.22
CA ASN A 213 -19.46 20.97 3.80
C ASN A 213 -18.43 19.90 3.39
N ALA A 214 -17.16 20.09 3.78
CA ALA A 214 -16.06 19.19 3.37
C ALA A 214 -16.32 17.72 3.75
N HIS A 215 -16.99 17.45 4.88
CA HIS A 215 -17.31 16.08 5.30
C HIS A 215 -18.43 15.50 4.42
N ALA A 216 -19.53 16.24 4.22
CA ALA A 216 -20.68 15.78 3.45
C ALA A 216 -20.30 15.48 1.99
N ILE A 217 -19.57 16.39 1.34
CA ILE A 217 -19.11 16.19 -0.04
C ILE A 217 -18.15 15.00 -0.14
N THR A 218 -17.32 14.78 0.88
CA THR A 218 -16.44 13.60 1.01
C THR A 218 -17.24 12.30 1.11
N TYR A 219 -18.29 12.25 1.92
CA TYR A 219 -19.15 11.06 2.02
C TYR A 219 -19.87 10.77 0.70
N ILE A 220 -20.40 11.80 0.05
CA ILE A 220 -21.04 11.67 -1.27
C ILE A 220 -20.03 11.16 -2.30
N HIS A 221 -18.81 11.70 -2.30
CA HIS A 221 -17.71 11.24 -3.15
C HIS A 221 -17.42 9.74 -2.95
N VAL A 222 -17.19 9.32 -1.70
CA VAL A 222 -16.92 7.93 -1.35
C VAL A 222 -18.07 7.01 -1.78
N LEU A 223 -19.32 7.39 -1.53
CA LEU A 223 -20.48 6.59 -1.95
C LEU A 223 -20.56 6.45 -3.46
N SER A 224 -20.25 7.51 -4.22
CA SER A 224 -20.28 7.49 -5.68
C SER A 224 -19.35 6.42 -6.26
N ARG A 225 -18.29 6.06 -5.52
CA ARG A 225 -17.23 5.17 -5.97
C ARG A 225 -17.27 3.78 -5.35
N PHE A 226 -17.52 3.70 -4.05
CA PHE A 226 -17.25 2.50 -3.25
C PHE A 226 -18.51 1.83 -2.69
N HIS A 227 -19.68 2.47 -2.73
CA HIS A 227 -20.89 1.84 -2.22
C HIS A 227 -21.22 0.57 -3.03
N ALA A 228 -21.70 -0.49 -2.38
CA ALA A 228 -21.97 -1.78 -3.02
C ALA A 228 -23.10 -1.73 -4.05
N ASP A 229 -24.18 -0.99 -3.75
CA ASP A 229 -25.34 -0.83 -4.62
C ASP A 229 -25.10 0.20 -5.74
N MET A 230 -25.38 -0.19 -6.98
CA MET A 230 -25.16 0.64 -8.17
C MET A 230 -26.09 1.87 -8.23
N LYS A 231 -27.31 1.79 -7.71
CA LYS A 231 -28.25 2.93 -7.69
C LYS A 231 -27.75 4.01 -6.74
N VAL A 232 -27.25 3.62 -5.57
CA VAL A 232 -26.63 4.55 -4.61
C VAL A 232 -25.42 5.22 -5.25
N ARG A 233 -24.53 4.46 -5.90
CA ARG A 233 -23.37 5.04 -6.61
C ARG A 233 -23.79 6.08 -7.66
N ARG A 234 -24.81 5.75 -8.47
CA ARG A 234 -25.33 6.66 -9.51
C ARG A 234 -25.89 7.94 -8.91
N GLU A 235 -26.64 7.85 -7.83
CA GLU A 235 -27.26 9.02 -7.22
C GLU A 235 -26.27 9.89 -6.47
N ALA A 236 -25.35 9.27 -5.72
CA ALA A 236 -24.23 9.98 -5.12
C ALA A 236 -23.36 10.67 -6.18
N LYS A 237 -23.11 10.06 -7.35
CA LYS A 237 -22.37 10.70 -8.44
C LYS A 237 -23.08 11.95 -8.99
N LYS A 238 -24.42 11.94 -9.09
CA LYS A 238 -25.18 13.13 -9.52
C LYS A 238 -25.08 14.26 -8.51
N LEU A 239 -25.25 13.94 -7.23
CA LEU A 239 -25.11 14.91 -6.13
C LEU A 239 -23.69 15.47 -6.08
N PHE A 240 -22.67 14.59 -6.19
CA PHE A 240 -21.28 15.00 -6.25
C PHE A 240 -21.04 15.97 -7.40
N LYS A 241 -21.54 15.69 -8.61
CA LYS A 241 -21.43 16.61 -9.75
C LYS A 241 -22.13 17.95 -9.53
N THR A 242 -23.19 17.98 -8.73
CA THR A 242 -23.97 19.19 -8.46
C THR A 242 -23.24 20.11 -7.48
N PHE A 243 -22.54 19.52 -6.50
CA PHE A 243 -21.95 20.25 -5.38
C PHE A 243 -20.44 20.36 -5.41
N ALA A 244 -19.75 19.48 -6.13
CA ALA A 244 -18.32 19.61 -6.35
C ALA A 244 -18.04 20.85 -7.19
N GLY A 245 -17.08 21.65 -6.74
CA GLY A 245 -16.50 22.70 -7.56
C GLY A 245 -15.88 22.13 -8.84
N ASP A 246 -15.63 23.02 -9.78
CA ASP A 246 -15.15 22.66 -11.12
C ASP A 246 -13.74 22.03 -11.04
N SER A 247 -12.90 22.51 -10.12
CA SER A 247 -11.61 21.88 -9.78
C SER A 247 -11.77 20.45 -9.25
N LEU A 248 -12.57 20.28 -8.19
CA LEU A 248 -12.78 18.99 -7.53
C LEU A 248 -13.35 17.95 -8.51
N TRP A 249 -14.36 18.32 -9.28
CA TRP A 249 -14.98 17.43 -10.25
C TRP A 249 -13.97 16.96 -11.29
N ARG A 250 -13.18 17.86 -11.88
CA ARG A 250 -12.16 17.50 -12.89
C ARG A 250 -11.08 16.58 -12.31
N GLN A 251 -10.62 16.85 -11.09
CA GLN A 251 -9.64 16.00 -10.42
C GLN A 251 -10.17 14.56 -10.28
N VAL A 252 -11.36 14.41 -9.71
CA VAL A 252 -11.98 13.10 -9.49
C VAL A 252 -12.38 12.41 -10.79
N GLU A 253 -12.89 13.16 -11.78
CA GLU A 253 -13.28 12.62 -13.09
C GLU A 253 -12.08 12.08 -13.85
N SER A 254 -10.94 12.76 -13.80
CA SER A 254 -9.70 12.27 -14.42
C SER A 254 -9.28 10.89 -13.87
N ALA A 255 -9.44 10.69 -12.56
CA ALA A 255 -9.17 9.42 -11.91
C ALA A 255 -10.20 8.33 -12.27
N TRP A 256 -11.43 8.70 -12.63
CA TRP A 256 -12.46 7.78 -13.12
C TRP A 256 -12.25 7.33 -14.57
N GLU A 257 -11.72 8.22 -15.41
CA GLU A 257 -11.46 7.94 -16.83
C GLU A 257 -10.15 7.16 -17.06
N ASP A 258 -9.28 7.14 -16.06
CA ASP A 258 -8.06 6.35 -16.06
C ASP A 258 -8.30 4.87 -16.45
N LYS A 259 -7.45 4.37 -17.35
CA LYS A 259 -7.43 2.97 -17.81
C LYS A 259 -7.22 1.96 -16.66
N HIS A 260 -6.64 2.39 -15.54
CA HIS A 260 -6.49 1.63 -14.30
C HIS A 260 -7.58 1.91 -13.26
N ARG A 261 -8.73 2.49 -13.62
CA ARG A 261 -9.86 2.76 -12.70
C ARG A 261 -10.35 1.57 -11.87
N ASN A 262 -10.00 0.34 -12.25
CA ASN A 262 -10.35 -0.90 -11.55
C ASN A 262 -9.44 -1.20 -10.34
N ILE A 263 -8.39 -0.40 -10.13
CA ILE A 263 -7.64 -0.27 -8.87
C ILE A 263 -8.66 0.15 -7.79
N GLN A 264 -8.87 -0.71 -6.79
CA GLN A 264 -10.02 -0.68 -5.86
C GLN A 264 -9.63 -0.32 -4.42
N GLY A 265 -8.34 -0.13 -4.13
CA GLY A 265 -7.86 0.41 -2.88
C GLY A 265 -8.25 1.88 -2.76
N TYR A 266 -8.95 2.23 -1.69
CA TYR A 266 -9.33 3.62 -1.43
C TYR A 266 -8.11 4.54 -1.21
N HIS A 267 -6.92 3.98 -0.94
CA HIS A 267 -5.67 4.72 -0.80
C HIS A 267 -4.90 4.92 -2.12
N GLU A 268 -5.23 4.16 -3.17
CA GLU A 268 -4.37 4.01 -4.36
C GLU A 268 -4.41 5.22 -5.31
N LYS A 269 -5.36 6.14 -5.13
CA LYS A 269 -5.49 7.35 -5.94
C LYS A 269 -5.64 8.59 -5.07
N LYS A 270 -4.59 9.41 -5.06
CA LYS A 270 -4.53 10.68 -4.31
C LYS A 270 -5.64 11.62 -4.76
N GLU A 271 -6.07 11.55 -6.02
CA GLU A 271 -7.14 12.35 -6.59
C GLU A 271 -8.48 12.21 -5.84
N TYR A 272 -8.69 11.12 -5.10
CA TYR A 272 -9.91 10.87 -4.34
C TYR A 272 -9.93 11.51 -2.94
N TYR A 273 -8.80 11.99 -2.43
CA TYR A 273 -8.73 12.49 -1.05
C TYR A 273 -7.79 13.69 -0.84
N GLU A 274 -6.83 13.93 -1.74
CA GLU A 274 -5.95 15.11 -1.72
C GLU A 274 -6.59 16.25 -2.54
N HIS A 275 -7.67 16.85 -2.03
CA HIS A 275 -8.27 18.08 -2.58
C HIS A 275 -8.73 18.98 -1.43
N ALA A 276 -8.60 20.31 -1.58
CA ALA A 276 -8.91 21.28 -0.51
C ALA A 276 -10.38 21.26 -0.04
N ASP A 277 -11.29 20.84 -0.90
CA ASP A 277 -12.73 20.70 -0.60
C ASP A 277 -13.11 19.36 0.05
N LEU A 278 -12.18 18.40 0.09
CA LEU A 278 -12.39 17.09 0.70
C LEU A 278 -11.69 17.05 2.06
N ASP A 279 -12.25 16.25 2.97
CA ASP A 279 -11.60 15.93 4.23
C ASP A 279 -11.00 14.52 4.14
N ALA A 280 -9.67 14.43 4.12
CA ALA A 280 -8.97 13.15 4.01
C ALA A 280 -9.23 12.24 5.22
N ASN A 281 -9.35 12.80 6.43
CA ASN A 281 -9.57 12.04 7.66
C ASN A 281 -10.93 11.31 7.61
N GLU A 282 -11.96 12.04 7.18
CA GLU A 282 -13.31 11.53 6.96
C GLU A 282 -13.37 10.57 5.76
N TYR A 283 -12.62 10.87 4.69
CA TYR A 283 -12.52 10.00 3.52
C TYR A 283 -12.05 8.61 3.93
N PHE A 284 -10.91 8.50 4.63
CA PHE A 284 -10.34 7.21 5.00
C PHE A 284 -11.26 6.40 5.91
N LEU A 285 -11.88 7.04 6.91
CA LEU A 285 -12.82 6.37 7.82
C LEU A 285 -14.07 5.89 7.08
N PHE A 286 -14.68 6.74 6.27
CA PHE A 286 -15.93 6.41 5.59
C PHE A 286 -15.72 5.46 4.41
N ALA A 287 -14.59 5.57 3.69
CA ALA A 287 -14.20 4.64 2.64
C ALA A 287 -13.88 3.25 3.20
N TYR A 288 -13.26 3.16 4.38
CA TYR A 288 -13.06 1.89 5.08
C TYR A 288 -14.39 1.13 5.29
N VAL A 289 -15.41 1.80 5.83
CA VAL A 289 -16.71 1.16 6.09
C VAL A 289 -17.45 0.83 4.79
N ASN A 290 -17.43 1.72 3.79
CA ASN A 290 -18.11 1.46 2.52
C ASN A 290 -17.43 0.37 1.69
N ARG A 291 -16.10 0.25 1.78
CA ARG A 291 -15.35 -0.86 1.17
C ARG A 291 -15.71 -2.20 1.80
N ARG A 292 -16.00 -2.26 3.10
CA ARG A 292 -16.57 -3.48 3.74
C ARG A 292 -17.84 -3.93 3.04
N ASN A 293 -18.75 -3.01 2.72
CA ASN A 293 -20.00 -3.33 2.03
C ASN A 293 -19.75 -3.84 0.60
N PHE A 294 -18.75 -3.30 -0.10
CA PHE A 294 -18.36 -3.76 -1.45
C PHE A 294 -17.85 -5.22 -1.45
N PHE A 295 -17.08 -5.62 -0.44
CA PHE A 295 -16.58 -6.99 -0.29
C PHE A 295 -17.57 -7.98 0.33
N SER A 296 -18.67 -7.48 0.93
CA SER A 296 -19.72 -8.31 1.52
C SER A 296 -20.55 -9.07 0.47
N VAL A 297 -20.41 -8.77 -0.83
CA VAL A 297 -21.17 -9.37 -1.95
C VAL A 297 -20.43 -10.58 -2.58
N LYS A 298 -19.65 -11.32 -1.79
CA LYS A 298 -18.60 -12.31 -2.15
C LYS A 298 -17.24 -11.64 -2.42
N PRO A 299 -16.24 -11.81 -1.55
CA PRO A 299 -14.87 -11.58 -1.96
C PRO A 299 -14.54 -12.57 -3.09
N LEU A 300 -14.08 -12.06 -4.23
CA LEU A 300 -13.55 -12.91 -5.29
C LEU A 300 -12.38 -13.71 -4.72
N LYS A 301 -12.27 -14.99 -5.11
CA LYS A 301 -11.19 -15.88 -4.70
C LYS A 301 -9.86 -15.29 -5.22
N GLY A 302 -9.00 -14.78 -4.32
CA GLY A 302 -7.75 -14.08 -4.66
C GLY A 302 -7.70 -12.59 -4.26
N MET A 303 -8.75 -12.05 -3.63
CA MET A 303 -8.73 -10.69 -3.09
C MET A 303 -7.95 -10.62 -1.77
N TYR A 304 -6.63 -10.50 -1.86
CA TYR A 304 -5.76 -10.13 -0.75
C TYR A 304 -5.54 -8.62 -0.75
N ASN A 305 -5.62 -7.99 0.43
CA ASN A 305 -4.94 -6.72 0.64
C ASN A 305 -3.45 -7.04 0.61
N VAL A 306 -2.72 -6.66 -0.44
CA VAL A 306 -1.26 -6.89 -0.60
C VAL A 306 -0.46 -6.25 0.57
N TYR A 307 -1.09 -5.33 1.32
CA TYR A 307 -0.52 -4.74 2.55
C TYR A 307 -0.86 -5.51 3.84
N SER A 308 -1.72 -6.53 3.78
CA SER A 308 -1.87 -7.52 4.85
C SER A 308 -0.75 -8.55 4.88
N SER A 309 0.05 -8.67 3.81
CA SER A 309 1.20 -9.59 3.76
C SER A 309 2.51 -8.97 4.25
N MET A 310 2.63 -7.64 4.30
CA MET A 310 3.85 -7.00 4.83
C MET A 310 3.99 -7.15 6.35
N LEU A 311 2.90 -7.43 7.06
CA LEU A 311 2.88 -7.64 8.50
C LEU A 311 2.00 -8.85 8.74
N ASN A 312 2.50 -9.88 9.43
CA ASN A 312 1.83 -11.14 9.77
C ASN A 312 0.48 -10.96 10.51
N ASN A 313 -0.51 -10.32 9.88
CA ASN A 313 -1.81 -10.06 10.46
C ASN A 313 -2.76 -11.18 10.01
N LYS A 314 -3.29 -11.90 10.99
CA LYS A 314 -4.23 -13.01 10.78
C LYS A 314 -5.70 -12.57 10.96
N ASP A 315 -5.97 -11.30 11.22
CA ASP A 315 -7.34 -10.80 11.38
C ASP A 315 -8.10 -10.68 10.06
N ASP A 316 -9.43 -10.79 10.16
CA ASP A 316 -10.32 -10.51 9.05
C ASP A 316 -10.17 -9.05 8.59
N ILE A 317 -10.17 -8.84 7.27
CA ILE A 317 -10.02 -7.50 6.66
C ILE A 317 -11.02 -6.47 7.20
N GLN A 318 -12.22 -6.92 7.59
CA GLN A 318 -13.25 -6.06 8.16
C GLN A 318 -12.91 -5.50 9.55
N ASN A 319 -11.87 -6.01 10.22
CA ASN A 319 -11.41 -5.54 11.52
C ASN A 319 -10.12 -4.71 11.40
N VAL A 320 -9.68 -4.43 10.17
CA VAL A 320 -8.40 -3.76 9.88
C VAL A 320 -8.69 -2.38 9.28
N PHE A 321 -8.62 -1.36 10.12
CA PHE A 321 -8.65 0.03 9.68
C PHE A 321 -7.26 0.46 9.21
N GLU A 322 -7.17 1.13 8.05
CA GLU A 322 -5.91 1.50 7.42
C GLU A 322 -6.00 2.91 6.82
N CYS A 323 -4.99 3.73 7.08
CA CYS A 323 -4.81 5.07 6.54
C CYS A 323 -3.49 5.17 5.79
N TYR A 324 -3.47 5.97 4.72
CA TYR A 324 -2.30 6.16 3.89
C TYR A 324 -2.09 7.63 3.51
N GLY A 325 -0.83 8.04 3.39
CA GLY A 325 -0.46 9.30 2.76
C GLY A 325 -0.50 10.50 3.68
N SER A 326 0.17 11.57 3.25
CA SER A 326 0.41 12.76 4.06
C SER A 326 -0.79 13.68 4.23
N ALA A 327 -1.90 13.46 3.51
CA ALA A 327 -3.11 14.26 3.69
C ALA A 327 -3.89 13.88 4.98
N VAL A 328 -3.58 12.74 5.60
CA VAL A 328 -4.21 12.34 6.86
C VAL A 328 -3.52 13.06 8.01
N GLU A 329 -4.26 13.95 8.66
CA GLU A 329 -3.78 14.76 9.80
C GLU A 329 -4.35 14.26 11.12
N ASN A 330 -5.50 13.58 11.10
CA ASN A 330 -6.17 13.08 12.29
C ASN A 330 -7.07 11.89 11.97
N ILE A 331 -7.63 11.26 13.00
CA ILE A 331 -8.69 10.25 12.87
C ILE A 331 -9.96 10.80 13.50
N PRO A 332 -11.14 10.76 12.86
CA PRO A 332 -12.36 11.26 13.48
C PRO A 332 -12.74 10.44 14.73
N GLU A 333 -13.20 11.10 15.81
CA GLU A 333 -13.55 10.46 17.09
C GLU A 333 -14.62 9.36 16.92
N LYS A 334 -15.53 9.54 15.97
CA LYS A 334 -16.59 8.56 15.62
C LYS A 334 -16.06 7.20 15.16
N ILE A 335 -14.74 7.03 14.94
CA ILE A 335 -14.13 5.71 14.80
C ILE A 335 -14.46 4.79 15.98
N SER A 336 -14.64 5.36 17.18
CA SER A 336 -15.06 4.65 18.40
C SER A 336 -16.39 3.88 18.23
N THR A 337 -17.24 4.28 17.28
CA THR A 337 -18.49 3.59 16.97
C THR A 337 -18.28 2.28 16.18
N LEU A 338 -17.06 2.03 15.70
CA LEU A 338 -16.66 0.86 14.94
C LEU A 338 -15.94 -0.15 15.85
N ASP A 339 -16.64 -0.63 16.88
CA ASP A 339 -16.13 -1.48 17.97
C ASP A 339 -15.39 -2.77 17.52
N HIS A 340 -15.73 -3.29 16.35
CA HIS A 340 -15.12 -4.46 15.72
C HIS A 340 -13.68 -4.25 15.21
N ILE A 341 -13.19 -3.01 15.15
CA ILE A 341 -11.80 -2.74 14.75
C ILE A 341 -10.85 -3.38 15.78
N ARG A 342 -9.92 -4.19 15.26
CA ARG A 342 -8.88 -4.89 16.03
C ARG A 342 -7.49 -4.44 15.68
N VAL A 343 -7.30 -3.98 14.45
CA VAL A 343 -6.03 -3.53 13.92
C VAL A 343 -6.20 -2.15 13.30
N ALA A 344 -5.35 -1.21 13.72
CA ALA A 344 -5.22 0.10 13.09
C ALA A 344 -3.84 0.21 12.44
N LYS A 345 -3.81 0.63 11.17
CA LYS A 345 -2.58 0.81 10.38
C LYS A 345 -2.46 2.22 9.85
N PHE A 346 -1.31 2.82 10.06
CA PHE A 346 -0.96 4.15 9.56
C PHE A 346 0.33 4.02 8.75
N ASN A 347 0.24 4.26 7.45
CA ASN A 347 1.33 4.05 6.51
C ASN A 347 1.65 5.36 5.79
N SER A 348 2.88 5.85 5.87
CA SER A 348 3.29 7.08 5.16
C SER A 348 2.42 8.30 5.50
N THR A 349 1.98 8.39 6.76
CA THR A 349 1.09 9.46 7.26
C THR A 349 1.88 10.51 8.04
N ALA A 350 2.85 11.16 7.39
CA ALA A 350 3.82 12.06 8.05
C ALA A 350 3.19 13.26 8.79
N ASN A 351 1.98 13.68 8.40
CA ASN A 351 1.26 14.81 9.03
C ASN A 351 0.27 14.38 10.12
N LEU A 352 0.15 13.07 10.42
CA LEU A 352 -0.81 12.57 11.40
C LEU A 352 -0.46 13.09 12.80
N ASN A 353 -1.41 13.70 13.49
CA ASN A 353 -1.30 13.96 14.91
C ASN A 353 -1.50 12.65 15.68
N LEU A 354 -0.39 11.94 15.91
CA LEU A 354 -0.42 10.61 16.54
C LEU A 354 -0.98 10.64 17.96
N SER A 355 -0.70 11.67 18.78
CA SER A 355 -1.28 11.80 20.13
C SER A 355 -2.81 11.80 20.07
N ARG A 356 -3.39 12.64 19.22
CA ARG A 356 -4.85 12.73 19.07
C ARG A 356 -5.45 11.48 18.43
N ALA A 357 -4.77 10.90 17.45
CA ALA A 357 -5.20 9.63 16.87
C ALA A 357 -5.26 8.53 17.93
N ILE A 358 -4.26 8.45 18.82
CA ILE A 358 -4.23 7.49 19.93
C ILE A 358 -5.37 7.73 20.91
N GLU A 359 -5.69 8.99 21.27
CA GLU A 359 -6.83 9.29 22.14
C GLU A 359 -8.11 8.65 21.60
N HIS A 360 -8.39 8.81 20.30
CA HIS A 360 -9.57 8.22 19.68
C HIS A 360 -9.48 6.70 19.52
N LEU A 361 -8.31 6.16 19.17
CA LEU A 361 -8.08 4.72 19.07
C LEU A 361 -8.22 4.01 20.43
N SER A 362 -7.92 4.70 21.54
CA SER A 362 -8.07 4.16 22.89
C SER A 362 -9.52 3.89 23.30
N LEU A 363 -10.47 4.49 22.58
CA LEU A 363 -11.90 4.25 22.74
C LEU A 363 -12.36 2.95 22.07
N LEU A 364 -11.51 2.29 21.26
CA LEU A 364 -11.83 1.02 20.60
C LEU A 364 -11.56 -0.16 21.56
N PRO A 365 -12.60 -0.86 22.04
CA PRO A 365 -12.43 -1.87 23.10
C PRO A 365 -11.70 -3.14 22.63
N ASN A 366 -11.68 -3.40 21.32
CA ASN A 366 -11.10 -4.61 20.75
C ASN A 366 -9.76 -4.37 20.02
N LEU A 367 -9.25 -3.13 20.03
CA LEU A 367 -7.99 -2.79 19.38
C LEU A 367 -6.83 -3.47 20.11
N HIS A 368 -6.15 -4.40 19.44
CA HIS A 368 -5.02 -5.14 20.01
C HIS A 368 -3.74 -5.04 19.18
N ASN A 369 -3.80 -4.45 17.98
CA ASN A 369 -2.65 -4.29 17.11
C ASN A 369 -2.60 -2.87 16.51
N LEU A 370 -1.49 -2.18 16.72
CA LEU A 370 -1.23 -0.87 16.14
C LEU A 370 0.02 -0.94 15.26
N VAL A 371 -0.14 -0.51 14.01
CA VAL A 371 0.92 -0.44 13.01
C VAL A 371 1.18 1.00 12.64
N LEU A 372 2.45 1.40 12.76
CA LEU A 372 2.99 2.69 12.37
C LEU A 372 4.16 2.44 11.42
N PHE A 373 3.92 2.62 10.12
CA PHE A 373 4.91 2.43 9.05
C PHE A 373 5.25 3.77 8.41
N ALA A 374 6.53 4.14 8.41
CA ALA A 374 7.03 5.35 7.75
C ALA A 374 6.19 6.60 8.06
N VAL A 375 5.81 6.77 9.33
CA VAL A 375 5.02 7.92 9.78
C VAL A 375 5.91 9.11 10.19
N GLU A 376 7.23 8.99 10.01
CA GLU A 376 8.24 10.05 10.20
C GLU A 376 8.32 10.66 11.62
N PHE A 377 7.70 10.03 12.62
CA PHE A 377 7.81 10.49 14.00
C PHE A 377 9.15 10.13 14.62
N LYS A 378 9.82 11.12 15.20
CA LYS A 378 11.06 10.91 15.98
C LYS A 378 10.81 10.41 17.40
N VAL A 379 9.57 10.53 17.89
CA VAL A 379 9.18 10.16 19.26
C VAL A 379 7.77 9.59 19.25
N ILE A 380 7.56 8.48 19.96
CA ILE A 380 6.23 7.93 20.24
C ILE A 380 5.61 8.72 21.41
N PRO A 381 4.42 9.30 21.25
CA PRO A 381 3.79 10.12 22.28
C PRO A 381 3.35 9.31 23.51
N ILE A 382 3.31 9.95 24.69
CA ILE A 382 3.00 9.30 25.97
C ILE A 382 1.56 8.80 26.03
N GLU A 383 0.67 9.39 25.23
CA GLU A 383 -0.72 8.98 25.09
C GLU A 383 -0.84 7.50 24.68
N ILE A 384 0.18 6.89 24.06
CA ILE A 384 0.16 5.45 23.74
C ILE A 384 -0.08 4.56 24.96
N ASN A 385 0.28 5.03 26.17
CA ASN A 385 0.02 4.34 27.43
C ASN A 385 -1.48 4.16 27.74
N THR A 386 -2.36 4.88 27.05
CA THR A 386 -3.82 4.69 27.14
C THR A 386 -4.25 3.35 26.49
N LEU A 387 -3.48 2.84 25.52
CA LEU A 387 -3.71 1.57 24.84
C LEU A 387 -3.25 0.37 25.68
N LYS A 388 -3.70 0.27 26.93
CA LYS A 388 -3.22 -0.73 27.91
C LYS A 388 -3.46 -2.19 27.48
N HIS A 389 -4.44 -2.41 26.60
CA HIS A 389 -4.81 -3.72 26.07
C HIS A 389 -4.07 -4.10 24.77
N LEU A 390 -3.18 -3.24 24.28
CA LEU A 390 -2.46 -3.47 23.03
C LEU A 390 -1.52 -4.68 23.18
N VAL A 391 -1.71 -5.68 22.32
CA VAL A 391 -0.93 -6.93 22.32
C VAL A 391 0.26 -6.83 21.38
N ARG A 392 0.11 -6.09 20.28
CA ARG A 392 1.14 -5.93 19.25
C ARG A 392 1.31 -4.47 18.87
N LEU A 393 2.55 -4.01 18.90
CA LEU A 393 2.94 -2.67 18.47
C LEU A 393 4.03 -2.80 17.42
N GLN A 394 3.79 -2.16 16.29
CA GLN A 394 4.57 -2.31 15.08
C GLN A 394 5.09 -0.96 14.64
N LEU A 395 6.38 -0.71 14.89
CA LEU A 395 7.08 0.52 14.59
C LEU A 395 8.06 0.23 13.45
N TYR A 396 7.64 0.49 12.22
CA TYR A 396 8.44 0.20 11.04
C TYR A 396 8.92 1.48 10.38
N GLU A 397 10.22 1.57 10.10
CA GLU A 397 10.78 2.62 9.25
C GLU A 397 10.45 4.06 9.73
N ASN A 398 10.53 4.31 11.04
CA ASN A 398 10.20 5.62 11.60
C ASN A 398 11.42 6.47 11.94
N GLY A 399 12.64 5.95 11.74
CA GLY A 399 13.87 6.65 12.12
C GLY A 399 13.98 6.88 13.64
N LEU A 400 13.35 6.04 14.45
CA LEU A 400 13.41 6.13 15.91
C LEU A 400 14.81 5.74 16.39
N SER A 401 15.46 6.59 17.19
CA SER A 401 16.73 6.26 17.86
C SER A 401 16.55 5.82 19.31
N THR A 402 15.40 6.16 19.91
CA THR A 402 15.03 5.82 21.28
C THR A 402 13.52 5.68 21.40
N LEU A 403 13.06 4.94 22.41
CA LEU A 403 11.68 5.02 22.91
C LEU A 403 11.66 5.79 24.23
N SER A 404 10.57 6.50 24.52
CA SER A 404 10.45 7.25 25.79
C SER A 404 10.52 6.31 27.00
N LYS A 405 11.15 6.77 28.09
CA LYS A 405 11.28 6.01 29.34
C LYS A 405 9.97 5.93 30.14
N ASP A 406 9.03 6.81 29.82
CA ASP A 406 7.73 6.87 30.50
C ASP A 406 6.68 5.96 29.82
N LEU A 407 7.07 5.22 28.77
CA LEU A 407 6.18 4.26 28.13
C LEU A 407 5.81 3.13 29.09
N TYR A 408 4.56 2.68 29.03
CA TYR A 408 4.07 1.55 29.79
C TYR A 408 2.92 0.85 29.06
N LEU A 409 3.24 -0.27 28.39
CA LEU A 409 2.30 -1.11 27.67
C LEU A 409 2.28 -2.52 28.28
N PRO A 410 1.50 -2.72 29.36
CA PRO A 410 1.58 -3.93 30.17
C PRO A 410 1.09 -5.18 29.44
N SER A 411 0.19 -5.07 28.46
CA SER A 411 -0.29 -6.22 27.69
C SER A 411 0.51 -6.49 26.42
N LEU A 412 1.54 -5.69 26.13
CA LEU A 412 2.31 -5.83 24.91
C LEU A 412 3.11 -7.13 24.93
N ASN A 413 2.88 -7.95 23.91
CA ASN A 413 3.50 -9.25 23.75
C ASN A 413 4.51 -9.26 22.60
N VAL A 414 4.16 -8.60 21.49
CA VAL A 414 5.01 -8.49 20.31
C VAL A 414 5.33 -7.02 20.07
N LEU A 415 6.61 -6.68 20.11
CA LEU A 415 7.13 -5.38 19.72
C LEU A 415 7.92 -5.53 18.43
N VAL A 416 7.61 -4.74 17.42
CA VAL A 416 8.40 -4.67 16.19
C VAL A 416 9.03 -3.30 16.06
N ILE A 417 10.34 -3.29 15.80
CA ILE A 417 11.16 -2.08 15.66
C ILE A 417 11.99 -2.07 14.37
N GLU A 418 11.63 -2.93 13.41
CA GLU A 418 12.30 -3.06 12.12
C GLU A 418 12.51 -1.69 11.44
N PHE A 419 13.69 -1.50 10.85
CA PHE A 419 14.08 -0.29 10.13
C PHE A 419 14.09 0.99 10.99
N ASN A 420 14.43 0.86 12.27
CA ASN A 420 14.76 2.00 13.15
C ASN A 420 16.23 1.93 13.58
N ASP A 421 16.67 2.94 14.31
CA ASP A 421 18.04 3.11 14.83
C ASP A 421 18.08 3.03 16.37
N ILE A 422 17.19 2.21 16.95
CA ILE A 422 17.06 2.06 18.39
C ILE A 422 18.29 1.35 18.94
N ALA A 423 19.05 2.03 19.80
CA ALA A 423 20.24 1.47 20.44
C ALA A 423 19.98 0.93 21.86
N GLU A 424 18.86 1.30 22.48
CA GLU A 424 18.53 0.93 23.86
C GLU A 424 17.03 0.70 24.02
N LEU A 425 16.67 -0.34 24.78
CA LEU A 425 15.28 -0.65 25.17
C LEU A 425 15.18 -0.95 26.66
N ASP A 426 14.24 -0.28 27.33
CA ASP A 426 13.91 -0.54 28.74
C ASP A 426 12.64 -1.39 28.87
N PHE A 427 12.80 -2.63 29.31
CA PHE A 427 11.70 -3.60 29.45
C PHE A 427 10.79 -3.35 30.65
N ASN A 428 11.07 -2.38 31.54
CA ASN A 428 10.02 -1.89 32.45
C ASN A 428 8.83 -1.30 31.68
N SER A 429 9.07 -0.78 30.47
CA SER A 429 8.04 -0.22 29.60
C SER A 429 7.14 -1.29 28.96
N PHE A 430 7.65 -2.51 28.79
CA PHE A 430 6.99 -3.62 28.10
C PHE A 430 7.27 -4.95 28.82
N PRO A 431 6.76 -5.12 30.05
CA PRO A 431 7.16 -6.21 30.94
C PRO A 431 6.80 -7.61 30.44
N ASN A 432 5.86 -7.71 29.48
CA ASN A 432 5.32 -8.98 28.98
C ASN A 432 5.67 -9.25 27.50
N VAL A 433 6.60 -8.48 26.93
CA VAL A 433 7.08 -8.73 25.56
C VAL A 433 7.84 -10.06 25.55
N ASN A 434 7.40 -10.98 24.70
CA ASN A 434 8.05 -12.27 24.47
C ASN A 434 8.75 -12.35 23.11
N THR A 435 8.41 -11.43 22.19
CA THR A 435 8.93 -11.41 20.83
C THR A 435 9.29 -9.98 20.46
N LEU A 436 10.57 -9.76 20.20
CA LEU A 436 11.09 -8.53 19.62
C LEU A 436 11.43 -8.79 18.15
N CYS A 437 10.69 -8.17 17.22
CA CYS A 437 11.02 -8.26 15.80
C CYS A 437 11.97 -7.12 15.40
N VAL A 438 13.07 -7.51 14.76
CA VAL A 438 14.14 -6.63 14.29
C VAL A 438 14.40 -6.90 12.81
N ASP A 439 15.00 -5.94 12.11
CA ASP A 439 15.27 -6.09 10.68
C ASP A 439 16.58 -6.85 10.44
N TYR A 440 16.83 -7.19 9.17
CA TYR A 440 18.00 -7.98 8.77
C TYR A 440 19.36 -7.33 9.08
N ARG A 441 19.41 -6.04 9.43
CA ARG A 441 20.64 -5.33 9.82
C ARG A 441 21.03 -5.63 11.27
N TYR A 442 20.10 -6.15 12.08
CA TYR A 442 20.33 -6.44 13.48
C TYR A 442 21.46 -7.47 13.66
N LYS A 443 22.30 -7.22 14.66
CA LYS A 443 23.32 -8.16 15.12
C LYS A 443 23.09 -8.40 16.61
N PRO A 444 23.26 -9.65 17.11
CA PRO A 444 23.16 -9.92 18.54
C PRO A 444 23.99 -8.94 19.37
N GLY A 445 23.39 -8.39 20.42
CA GLY A 445 24.01 -7.38 21.29
C GLY A 445 24.07 -5.95 20.71
N ALA A 446 23.52 -5.67 19.52
CA ALA A 446 23.47 -4.32 18.96
C ALA A 446 22.54 -3.37 19.73
N ILE A 447 21.55 -3.92 20.46
CA ILE A 447 20.63 -3.16 21.30
C ILE A 447 20.96 -3.46 22.76
N LEU A 448 21.15 -2.41 23.56
CA LEU A 448 21.27 -2.53 25.00
C LEU A 448 19.88 -2.78 25.62
N PHE A 449 19.66 -3.98 26.13
CA PHE A 449 18.45 -4.31 26.88
C PHE A 449 18.61 -3.97 28.36
N LYS A 450 17.66 -3.21 28.92
CA LYS A 450 17.61 -2.84 30.34
C LYS A 450 16.38 -3.43 31.02
N ASN A 451 16.50 -3.72 32.31
CA ASN A 451 15.41 -4.19 33.18
C ASN A 451 14.67 -5.42 32.62
N VAL A 452 15.41 -6.35 32.01
CA VAL A 452 14.86 -7.60 31.46
C VAL A 452 14.43 -8.52 32.61
N LYS A 453 13.12 -8.70 32.79
CA LYS A 453 12.55 -9.56 33.86
C LYS A 453 12.15 -10.94 33.36
N ASN A 454 11.80 -11.05 32.08
CA ASN A 454 11.31 -12.27 31.45
C ASN A 454 12.16 -12.58 30.22
N ALA A 455 12.28 -13.87 29.90
CA ALA A 455 12.94 -14.29 28.67
C ALA A 455 12.09 -13.92 27.44
N PHE A 456 12.75 -13.55 26.36
CA PHE A 456 12.11 -13.21 25.09
C PHE A 456 13.02 -13.56 23.91
N SER A 457 12.41 -13.76 22.75
CA SER A 457 13.12 -14.07 21.51
C SER A 457 13.24 -12.82 20.64
N VAL A 458 14.43 -12.58 20.11
CA VAL A 458 14.69 -11.59 19.07
C VAL A 458 14.61 -12.30 17.72
N VAL A 459 13.74 -11.82 16.83
CA VAL A 459 13.45 -12.47 15.54
C VAL A 459 13.60 -11.51 14.38
N SER A 460 14.09 -12.01 13.23
CA SER A 460 14.08 -11.31 11.95
C SER A 460 13.31 -12.15 10.94
N GLY A 461 12.15 -11.65 10.50
CA GLY A 461 11.22 -12.42 9.69
C GLY A 461 10.70 -13.67 10.41
N LYS A 462 11.16 -14.86 9.99
CA LYS A 462 10.77 -16.16 10.60
C LYS A 462 11.89 -16.79 11.41
N GLU A 463 13.05 -16.17 11.48
CA GLU A 463 14.25 -16.73 12.12
C GLU A 463 14.45 -16.11 13.49
N THR A 464 14.72 -16.94 14.49
CA THR A 464 15.20 -16.47 15.80
C THR A 464 16.68 -16.18 15.71
N ILE A 465 17.06 -14.94 16.04
CA ILE A 465 18.43 -14.43 15.95
C ILE A 465 19.13 -14.50 17.30
N GLU A 466 18.40 -14.24 18.38
CA GLU A 466 18.94 -14.23 19.75
C GLU A 466 17.83 -14.62 20.74
N GLU A 467 18.17 -15.47 21.72
CA GLU A 467 17.30 -15.74 22.86
C GLU A 467 17.84 -14.98 24.08
N VAL A 468 17.06 -14.05 24.59
CA VAL A 468 17.46 -13.17 25.69
C VAL A 468 16.95 -13.76 26.99
N ASN A 469 17.87 -14.09 27.90
CA ASN A 469 17.57 -14.65 29.22
C ASN A 469 17.87 -13.60 30.31
N PRO A 470 16.94 -13.33 31.25
CA PRO A 470 17.15 -12.41 32.36
C PRO A 470 18.44 -12.64 33.15
N ALA A 471 18.86 -13.90 33.31
CA ALA A 471 20.06 -14.28 34.07
C ALA A 471 21.37 -13.69 33.51
N HIS A 472 21.38 -13.19 32.26
CA HIS A 472 22.54 -12.53 31.67
C HIS A 472 22.64 -11.02 31.99
N PHE A 473 21.64 -10.47 32.69
CA PHE A 473 21.53 -9.04 33.02
C PHE A 473 21.51 -8.77 34.54
N GLU A 474 21.68 -9.81 35.37
CA GLU A 474 21.78 -9.74 36.83
C GLU A 474 23.20 -9.49 37.35
#